data_AF-A0A7J4KW93-F1
#
_entry.id   AF-A0A7J4KW93-F1
#
_cell.length_a   1.000
_cell.length_b   1.000
_cell.length_c   1.000
_cell.angle_alpha   90.00
_cell.angle_beta   90.00
_cell.angle_gamma   90.00
#
_symmetry.space_group_name_H-M   'P 1'
#
loop_
_entity.id
_entity.type
_entity.pdbx_description
1 polymer ?
#
loop_
_entity_poly.entity_id
_entity_poly.type
_entity_poly.pdbx_seq_one_letter_code
_entity_poly.pdbx_strand_id
1 'polypeptide(L)'
;MAGKDTVCDYLVSKGFAKFVFSDVIRGELIKEGIAETRANMQAKGNELREKFGSGFIAEKLVEKIKQSNSKLALVSGVRNPGEVEELKKQEGFFLISVDAPLELRYKRGLERKDSKDFVSFEEFKNLDARDKGLEQKESGQQNGKAMQMADFTIQNSGSEKELFEKVEEILEAIRKQTSRE
;
A
#
# COMPACT_ATOMS: atom_id res chain seq x y z
N MET A 1 -7.93 6.00 -3.32
CA MET A 1 -7.96 7.21 -4.17
C MET A 1 -6.99 8.31 -3.73
N ALA A 2 -5.94 7.99 -2.95
CA ALA A 2 -4.96 8.99 -2.50
C ALA A 2 -3.86 9.33 -3.53
N GLY A 3 -3.82 8.65 -4.68
CA GLY A 3 -2.75 8.80 -5.68
C GLY A 3 -1.54 7.86 -5.48
N LYS A 4 -1.63 6.90 -4.54
CA LYS A 4 -0.61 5.85 -4.36
C LYS A 4 -0.26 5.14 -5.67
N ASP A 5 -1.26 4.76 -6.47
CA ASP A 5 -1.01 4.02 -7.71
C ASP A 5 -0.30 4.91 -8.74
N THR A 6 -0.67 6.19 -8.83
CA THR A 6 0.04 7.20 -9.65
C THR A 6 1.51 7.32 -9.23
N VAL A 7 1.80 7.38 -7.93
CA VAL A 7 3.19 7.38 -7.42
C VAL A 7 3.91 6.07 -7.78
N CYS A 8 3.23 4.93 -7.63
CA CYS A 8 3.81 3.64 -7.99
C CYS A 8 4.19 3.58 -9.46
N ASP A 9 3.32 4.04 -10.35
CA ASP A 9 3.54 4.00 -11.80
C ASP A 9 4.66 4.96 -12.22
N TYR A 10 4.75 6.12 -11.56
CA TYR A 10 5.88 7.04 -11.70
C TYR A 10 7.21 6.40 -11.28
N LEU A 11 7.26 5.74 -10.11
CA LEU A 11 8.46 5.04 -9.64
C LEU A 11 8.85 3.87 -10.55
N VAL A 12 7.89 3.13 -11.09
CA VAL A 12 8.16 2.10 -12.12
C VAL A 12 8.83 2.72 -13.34
N SER A 13 8.38 3.88 -13.81
CA SER A 13 9.03 4.60 -14.92
C SER A 13 10.48 5.01 -14.63
N LYS A 14 10.84 5.09 -13.34
CA LYS A 14 12.20 5.39 -12.85
C LYS A 14 13.05 4.14 -12.63
N GLY A 15 12.56 2.96 -12.98
CA GLY A 15 13.30 1.70 -12.93
C GLY A 15 13.07 0.84 -11.68
N PHE A 16 12.06 1.14 -10.86
CA PHE A 16 11.68 0.27 -9.74
C PHE A 16 10.90 -0.95 -10.22
N ALA A 17 11.25 -2.13 -9.71
CA ALA A 17 10.45 -3.34 -9.87
C ALA A 17 9.29 -3.33 -8.86
N LYS A 18 8.03 -3.39 -9.34
CA LYS A 18 6.83 -3.29 -8.51
C LYS A 18 6.38 -4.65 -8.00
N PHE A 19 6.13 -4.73 -6.70
CA PHE A 19 5.59 -5.89 -5.98
C PHE A 19 4.37 -5.45 -5.18
N VAL A 20 3.26 -6.20 -5.27
CA VAL A 20 1.98 -5.78 -4.68
C VAL A 20 1.48 -6.83 -3.69
N PHE A 21 1.11 -6.40 -2.48
CA PHE A 21 0.57 -7.29 -1.43
C PHE A 21 -0.66 -8.08 -1.90
N SER A 22 -1.54 -7.44 -2.68
CA SER A 22 -2.73 -8.10 -3.21
C SER A 22 -2.41 -9.28 -4.12
N ASP A 23 -1.24 -9.32 -4.75
CA ASP A 23 -0.91 -10.41 -5.67
C ASP A 23 -0.58 -11.70 -4.92
N VAL A 24 -0.05 -11.60 -3.69
CA VAL A 24 0.13 -12.74 -2.79
C VAL A 24 -1.22 -13.28 -2.37
N ILE A 25 -2.12 -12.41 -1.90
CA ILE A 25 -3.48 -12.79 -1.46
C ILE A 25 -4.27 -13.41 -2.61
N ARG A 26 -4.20 -12.80 -3.80
CA ARG A 26 -4.84 -13.30 -5.01
C ARG A 26 -4.36 -14.71 -5.37
N GLY A 27 -3.05 -14.94 -5.28
CA GLY A 27 -2.48 -16.26 -5.49
C GLY A 27 -3.08 -17.33 -4.57
N GLU A 28 -3.32 -17.01 -3.30
CA GLU A 28 -3.97 -17.92 -2.36
C GLU A 28 -5.45 -18.15 -2.69
N LEU A 29 -6.20 -17.09 -3.06
CA LEU A 29 -7.60 -17.27 -3.50
C LEU A 29 -7.72 -18.15 -4.74
N ILE A 30 -6.84 -17.97 -5.73
CA ILE A 30 -6.84 -18.76 -6.97
C ILE A 30 -6.58 -20.25 -6.66
N LYS A 31 -5.62 -20.55 -5.76
CA LYS A 31 -5.32 -21.93 -5.34
C LYS A 31 -6.52 -22.62 -4.70
N GLU A 32 -7.35 -21.87 -3.99
CA GLU A 32 -8.55 -22.36 -3.32
C GLU A 32 -9.81 -22.31 -4.19
N GLY A 33 -9.72 -21.80 -5.44
CA GLY A 33 -10.86 -21.64 -6.34
C GLY A 33 -11.87 -20.59 -5.87
N ILE A 34 -11.44 -19.62 -5.06
CA ILE A 34 -12.29 -18.56 -4.50
C ILE A 34 -12.26 -17.32 -5.41
N ALA A 35 -13.43 -16.74 -5.68
CA ALA A 35 -13.54 -15.53 -6.51
C ALA A 35 -12.85 -14.30 -5.89
N GLU A 36 -12.23 -13.47 -6.73
CA GLU A 36 -11.50 -12.26 -6.33
C GLU A 36 -12.43 -11.06 -6.03
N THR A 37 -13.32 -11.21 -5.05
CA THR A 37 -14.13 -10.10 -4.57
C THR A 37 -13.39 -9.32 -3.48
N ARG A 38 -13.73 -8.04 -3.26
CA ARG A 38 -13.15 -7.24 -2.17
C ARG A 38 -13.29 -7.92 -0.81
N ALA A 39 -14.45 -8.49 -0.53
CA ALA A 39 -14.73 -9.21 0.70
C ALA A 39 -13.79 -10.42 0.85
N ASN A 40 -13.62 -11.23 -0.20
CA ASN A 40 -12.75 -12.40 -0.18
C ASN A 40 -11.28 -12.03 -0.04
N MET A 41 -10.82 -10.99 -0.73
CA MET A 41 -9.45 -10.48 -0.60
C MET A 41 -9.16 -10.02 0.83
N GLN A 42 -10.10 -9.32 1.46
CA GLN A 42 -9.93 -8.87 2.85
C GLN A 42 -9.99 -10.03 3.83
N ALA A 43 -10.95 -10.94 3.67
CA ALA A 43 -11.09 -12.12 4.53
C ALA A 43 -9.83 -12.99 4.47
N LYS A 44 -9.32 -13.30 3.27
CA LYS A 44 -8.09 -14.09 3.09
C LYS A 44 -6.86 -13.35 3.64
N GLY A 45 -6.74 -12.05 3.42
CA GLY A 45 -5.66 -11.26 4.02
C GLY A 45 -5.65 -11.33 5.54
N ASN A 46 -6.84 -11.22 6.17
CA ASN A 46 -6.97 -11.34 7.63
C ASN A 46 -6.64 -12.76 8.10
N GLU A 47 -7.17 -13.78 7.43
CA GLU A 47 -6.89 -15.20 7.74
C GLU A 47 -5.39 -15.51 7.71
N LEU A 48 -4.69 -15.07 6.67
CA LEU A 48 -3.24 -15.27 6.56
C LEU A 48 -2.49 -14.62 7.72
N ARG A 49 -2.89 -13.42 8.15
CA ARG A 49 -2.29 -12.74 9.30
C ARG A 49 -2.64 -13.42 10.63
N GLU A 50 -3.87 -13.91 10.80
CA GLU A 50 -4.28 -14.66 11.99
C GLU A 50 -3.51 -15.97 12.13
N LYS A 51 -3.30 -16.68 11.01
CA LYS A 51 -2.72 -18.02 11.02
C LYS A 51 -1.20 -18.04 11.05
N PHE A 52 -0.55 -17.11 10.35
CA PHE A 52 0.89 -17.13 10.13
C PHE A 52 1.62 -15.90 10.69
N GLY A 53 0.88 -14.96 11.28
CA GLY A 53 1.42 -13.71 11.82
C GLY A 53 1.24 -12.52 10.87
N SER A 54 1.19 -11.33 11.44
CA SER A 54 0.90 -10.07 10.74
C SER A 54 1.93 -9.70 9.65
N GLY A 55 3.18 -10.17 9.78
CA GLY A 55 4.26 -9.97 8.80
C GLY A 55 4.28 -10.98 7.64
N PHE A 56 3.53 -12.08 7.71
CA PHE A 56 3.65 -13.22 6.77
C PHE A 56 3.56 -12.82 5.29
N ILE A 57 2.63 -11.93 4.93
CA ILE A 57 2.46 -11.52 3.53
C ILE A 57 3.66 -10.71 3.05
N ALA A 58 4.26 -9.89 3.93
CA ALA A 58 5.47 -9.14 3.64
C ALA A 58 6.68 -10.07 3.47
N GLU A 59 6.82 -11.11 4.30
CA GLU A 59 7.87 -12.13 4.15
C GLU A 59 7.82 -12.76 2.75
N LYS A 60 6.62 -13.14 2.30
CA LYS A 60 6.41 -13.71 0.95
C LYS A 60 6.76 -12.74 -0.17
N LEU A 61 6.55 -11.44 0.02
CA LEU A 61 7.00 -10.43 -0.94
C LEU A 61 8.52 -10.26 -0.92
N VAL A 62 9.15 -10.26 0.25
CA VAL A 62 10.61 -10.16 0.40
C VAL A 62 11.30 -11.34 -0.29
N GLU A 63 10.76 -12.56 -0.14
CA GLU A 63 11.24 -13.75 -0.87
C GLU A 63 11.22 -13.52 -2.40
N LYS A 64 10.12 -12.99 -2.94
CA LYS A 64 9.98 -12.68 -4.37
C LYS A 64 10.93 -11.58 -4.85
N ILE A 65 11.15 -10.55 -4.02
CA ILE A 65 12.08 -9.46 -4.32
C ILE A 65 13.51 -10.00 -4.41
N LYS A 66 13.92 -10.85 -3.45
CA LYS A 66 15.26 -11.45 -3.45
C LYS A 66 15.48 -12.33 -4.68
N GLN A 67 14.44 -12.99 -5.18
CA GLN A 67 14.50 -13.81 -6.40
C GLN A 67 14.54 -12.99 -7.71
N SER A 68 14.08 -11.74 -7.70
CA SER A 68 13.97 -10.94 -8.93
C SER A 68 15.29 -10.29 -9.36
N ASN A 69 16.36 -10.39 -8.56
CA ASN A 69 17.65 -9.72 -8.77
C ASN A 69 17.53 -8.20 -9.04
N SER A 70 16.43 -7.59 -8.59
CA SER A 70 16.17 -6.16 -8.83
C SER A 70 16.93 -5.30 -7.84
N LYS A 71 17.63 -4.27 -8.32
CA LYS A 71 18.37 -3.34 -7.46
C LYS A 71 17.45 -2.35 -6.71
N LEU A 72 16.31 -2.01 -7.31
CA LEU A 72 15.31 -1.11 -6.75
C LEU A 72 13.97 -1.84 -6.73
N ALA A 73 13.42 -2.05 -5.54
CA ALA A 73 12.12 -2.68 -5.35
C ALA A 73 11.12 -1.66 -4.80
N LEU A 74 9.93 -1.66 -5.39
CA LEU A 74 8.78 -0.89 -4.92
C LEU A 74 7.75 -1.88 -4.38
N VAL A 75 7.40 -1.75 -3.11
CA VAL A 75 6.31 -2.53 -2.50
C VAL A 75 5.07 -1.66 -2.38
N SER A 76 3.93 -2.15 -2.86
CA SER A 76 2.67 -1.42 -2.82
C SER A 76 1.57 -2.17 -2.07
N GLY A 77 0.80 -1.42 -1.29
CA GLY A 77 -0.41 -1.92 -0.65
C GLY A 77 -0.19 -2.56 0.72
N VAL A 78 0.79 -2.08 1.50
CA VAL A 78 0.88 -2.35 2.94
C VAL A 78 -0.43 -1.95 3.62
N ARG A 79 -0.95 -2.80 4.49
CA ARG A 79 -2.23 -2.64 5.20
C ARG A 79 -2.12 -2.82 6.72
N ASN A 80 -1.05 -3.41 7.23
CA ASN A 80 -0.93 -3.73 8.65
C ASN A 80 0.47 -3.38 9.21
N PRO A 81 0.59 -2.87 10.45
CA PRO A 81 1.88 -2.58 11.08
C PRO A 81 2.88 -3.74 11.05
N GLY A 82 2.44 -4.99 11.25
CA GLY A 82 3.34 -6.14 11.21
C GLY A 82 4.00 -6.35 9.84
N GLU A 83 3.33 -5.94 8.76
CA GLU A 83 3.92 -5.96 7.42
C GLU A 83 5.02 -4.89 7.29
N VAL A 84 4.85 -3.73 7.93
CA VAL A 84 5.88 -2.68 7.99
C VAL A 84 7.08 -3.16 8.82
N GLU A 85 6.83 -3.78 9.97
CA GLU A 85 7.89 -4.32 10.84
C GLU A 85 8.74 -5.35 10.11
N GLU A 86 8.11 -6.23 9.32
CA GLU A 86 8.82 -7.20 8.50
C GLU A 86 9.68 -6.54 7.42
N LEU A 87 9.12 -5.55 6.71
CA LEU A 87 9.85 -4.82 5.68
C LEU A 87 11.01 -4.00 6.25
N LYS A 88 10.86 -3.44 7.45
CA LYS A 88 11.93 -2.70 8.16
C LYS A 88 13.16 -3.56 8.50
N LYS A 89 13.04 -4.89 8.46
CA LYS A 89 14.19 -5.79 8.60
C LYS A 89 15.11 -5.78 7.37
N GLN A 90 14.65 -5.25 6.23
CA GLN A 90 15.47 -5.15 5.03
C GLN A 90 16.27 -3.85 5.04
N GLU A 91 17.57 -3.94 4.77
CA GLU A 91 18.44 -2.77 4.65
C GLU A 91 17.97 -1.85 3.51
N GLY A 92 18.07 -0.54 3.72
CA GLY A 92 17.63 0.46 2.74
C GLY A 92 16.11 0.53 2.54
N PHE A 93 15.31 -0.06 3.44
CA PHE A 93 13.87 0.08 3.40
C PHE A 93 13.41 1.47 3.84
N PHE A 94 12.54 2.08 3.04
CA PHE A 94 11.83 3.32 3.37
C PHE A 94 10.33 3.14 3.11
N LEU A 95 9.51 3.61 4.03
CA LEU A 95 8.07 3.64 3.92
C LEU A 95 7.58 5.05 3.56
N ILE A 96 6.89 5.16 2.43
CA ILE A 96 6.25 6.40 1.99
C ILE A 96 4.73 6.24 2.11
N SER A 97 4.12 7.07 2.96
CA SER A 97 2.67 7.22 3.04
C SER A 97 2.19 8.27 2.04
N VAL A 98 1.11 7.98 1.31
CA VAL A 98 0.47 8.94 0.41
C VAL A 98 -0.98 9.07 0.81
N ASP A 99 -1.38 10.27 1.23
CA ASP A 99 -2.75 10.57 1.66
C ASP A 99 -3.32 11.79 0.94
N ALA A 100 -4.63 11.96 1.00
CA ALA A 100 -5.33 13.13 0.51
C ALA A 100 -6.63 13.33 1.32
N PRO A 101 -7.19 14.57 1.36
CA PRO A 101 -8.46 14.83 2.02
C PRO A 101 -9.56 13.87 1.59
N LEU A 102 -10.40 13.43 2.53
CA LEU A 102 -11.41 12.38 2.30
C LEU A 102 -12.36 12.76 1.15
N GLU A 103 -12.81 14.02 1.14
CA GLU A 103 -13.70 14.59 0.13
C GLU A 103 -13.06 14.56 -1.25
N LEU A 104 -11.77 14.89 -1.34
CA LEU A 104 -11.01 14.85 -2.59
C LEU A 104 -10.85 13.40 -3.08
N ARG A 105 -10.58 12.47 -2.16
CA ARG A 105 -10.49 11.04 -2.49
C ARG A 105 -11.81 10.48 -2.99
N TYR A 106 -12.93 10.89 -2.38
CA TYR A 106 -14.27 10.52 -2.84
C TYR A 106 -14.54 11.07 -4.24
N LYS A 107 -14.29 12.37 -4.47
CA LYS A 107 -14.45 13.00 -5.78
C LYS A 107 -13.65 12.28 -6.87
N ARG A 108 -12.36 11.99 -6.62
CA ARG A 108 -11.50 11.22 -7.52
C ARG A 108 -12.05 9.82 -7.81
N GLY A 109 -12.68 9.18 -6.81
CA GLY A 109 -13.34 7.88 -6.97
C GLY A 109 -14.51 7.95 -7.95
N LEU A 110 -15.38 8.96 -7.80
CA LEU A 110 -16.52 9.19 -8.71
C LEU A 110 -16.08 9.45 -10.15
N GLU A 111 -14.99 10.20 -10.34
CA GLU A 111 -14.41 10.50 -11.65
C GLU A 111 -13.81 9.28 -12.36
N ARG A 112 -13.41 8.24 -11.59
CA ARG A 112 -12.74 7.04 -12.14
C ARG A 112 -13.65 6.17 -13.01
N LYS A 113 -14.96 6.47 -13.11
CA LYS A 113 -15.97 5.79 -13.95
C LYS A 113 -16.02 4.26 -13.83
N ASP A 114 -15.48 3.68 -12.76
CA ASP A 114 -15.60 2.25 -12.52
C ASP A 114 -16.92 1.99 -11.76
N SER A 115 -17.89 1.43 -12.47
CA SER A 115 -19.29 1.31 -12.03
C SER A 115 -19.50 0.58 -10.69
N LYS A 116 -18.49 -0.17 -10.22
CA LYS A 116 -18.55 -1.00 -9.01
C LYS A 116 -18.23 -0.24 -7.72
N ASP A 117 -17.77 1.00 -7.80
CA ASP A 117 -17.33 1.81 -6.65
C ASP A 117 -18.26 3.01 -6.34
N PHE A 118 -19.42 3.11 -6.99
CA PHE A 118 -20.41 4.17 -6.71
C PHE A 118 -21.17 3.89 -5.41
N VAL A 119 -20.53 4.22 -4.30
CA VAL A 119 -21.13 4.25 -2.97
C VAL A 119 -21.47 5.68 -2.57
N SER A 120 -22.36 5.85 -1.60
CA SER A 120 -22.61 7.18 -1.00
C SER A 120 -21.36 7.71 -0.28
N PHE A 121 -21.29 9.03 -0.05
CA PHE A 121 -20.17 9.60 0.70
C PHE A 121 -20.05 9.03 2.12
N GLU A 122 -21.18 8.79 2.78
CA GLU A 122 -21.19 8.17 4.12
C GLU A 122 -20.68 6.73 4.09
N GLU A 123 -21.08 5.95 3.09
CA GLU A 123 -20.56 4.60 2.92
C GLU A 123 -19.05 4.61 2.59
N PHE A 124 -18.60 5.54 1.74
CA PHE A 124 -17.18 5.73 1.48
C PHE A 124 -16.38 6.05 2.75
N LYS A 125 -16.91 6.93 3.62
CA LYS A 125 -16.32 7.28 4.91
C LYS A 125 -16.22 6.07 5.84
N ASN A 126 -17.27 5.25 5.91
CA ASN A 126 -17.27 4.03 6.72
C ASN A 126 -16.25 3.01 6.20
N LEU A 127 -16.16 2.84 4.88
CA LEU A 127 -15.15 1.98 4.26
C LEU A 127 -13.72 2.49 4.52
N ASP A 128 -13.49 3.80 4.45
CA ASP A 128 -12.19 4.42 4.76
C ASP A 128 -11.80 4.21 6.22
N ALA A 129 -12.74 4.41 7.15
CA ALA A 129 -12.52 4.22 8.58
C ALA A 129 -12.18 2.74 8.88
N ARG A 130 -12.92 1.80 8.28
CA ARG A 130 -12.64 0.37 8.40
C ARG A 130 -11.26 0.01 7.83
N ASP A 131 -10.94 0.49 6.63
CA ASP A 131 -9.62 0.27 6.01
C ASP A 131 -8.49 0.83 6.90
N LYS A 132 -8.73 1.93 7.62
CA LYS A 132 -7.79 2.51 8.60
C LYS A 132 -7.67 1.70 9.90
N GLY A 133 -8.58 0.77 10.15
CA GLY A 133 -8.56 -0.15 11.29
C GLY A 133 -9.62 0.10 12.35
N LEU A 134 -10.61 0.97 12.10
CA LEU A 134 -11.74 1.13 13.00
C LEU A 134 -12.51 -0.21 13.08
N GLU A 135 -12.74 -0.68 14.31
CA GLU A 135 -13.43 -1.96 14.60
C GLU A 135 -12.79 -3.18 13.91
N GLN A 136 -11.50 -3.13 13.61
CA GLN A 136 -10.76 -4.27 13.08
C GLN A 136 -9.97 -4.96 14.19
N LYS A 137 -9.88 -6.29 14.09
CA LYS A 137 -8.94 -7.09 14.89
C LYS A 137 -7.50 -6.72 14.52
N GLU A 138 -6.54 -7.16 15.34
CA GLU A 138 -5.11 -6.96 15.06
C GLU A 138 -4.65 -7.57 13.72
N SER A 139 -5.21 -8.70 13.33
CA SER A 139 -4.99 -9.33 12.02
C SER A 139 -5.64 -8.59 10.85
N GLY A 140 -6.54 -7.65 11.14
CA GLY A 140 -7.32 -6.88 10.18
C GLY A 140 -6.50 -5.86 9.40
N GLN A 141 -7.20 -5.12 8.53
CA GLN A 141 -6.62 -3.92 7.94
C GLN A 141 -6.44 -2.86 9.02
N GLN A 142 -5.28 -2.23 9.04
CA GLN A 142 -4.86 -1.21 10.00
C GLN A 142 -4.05 -0.14 9.28
N ASN A 143 -4.53 0.31 8.10
CA ASN A 143 -3.76 1.19 7.23
C ASN A 143 -3.36 2.48 7.96
N GLY A 144 -4.21 3.00 8.84
CA GLY A 144 -3.93 4.21 9.61
C GLY A 144 -2.69 4.04 10.48
N LYS A 145 -2.57 2.90 11.18
CA LYS A 145 -1.39 2.61 12.00
C LYS A 145 -0.14 2.36 11.14
N ALA A 146 -0.28 1.65 10.02
CA ALA A 146 0.84 1.45 9.10
C ALA A 146 1.35 2.78 8.51
N MET A 147 0.44 3.70 8.16
CA MET A 147 0.78 5.03 7.66
C MET A 147 1.51 5.89 8.71
N GLN A 148 1.21 5.72 10.00
CA GLN A 148 1.91 6.42 11.09
C GLN A 148 3.38 5.97 11.25
N MET A 149 3.75 4.82 10.70
CA MET A 149 5.12 4.29 10.75
C MET A 149 5.99 4.77 9.58
N ALA A 150 5.45 5.61 8.70
CA ALA A 150 6.10 6.06 7.48
C ALA A 150 7.26 7.02 7.76
N ASP A 151 8.35 6.84 7.03
CA ASP A 151 9.52 7.72 7.07
C ASP A 151 9.23 9.03 6.32
N PHE A 152 8.40 8.96 5.28
CA PHE A 152 7.93 10.12 4.53
C PHE A 152 6.42 10.09 4.32
N THR A 153 5.79 11.26 4.37
CA THR A 153 4.35 11.39 4.11
C THR A 153 4.10 12.45 3.03
N ILE A 154 3.37 12.07 1.99
CA ILE A 154 2.94 12.96 0.92
C ILE A 154 1.46 13.28 1.11
N GLN A 155 1.16 14.57 1.31
CA GLN A 155 -0.20 15.09 1.20
C GLN A 155 -0.50 15.48 -0.25
N ASN A 156 -1.30 14.66 -0.92
CA ASN A 156 -1.69 14.77 -2.33
C ASN A 156 -3.01 15.53 -2.50
N SER A 157 -3.02 16.79 -2.06
CA SER A 157 -4.11 17.75 -2.25
C SER A 157 -3.97 18.59 -3.53
N GLY A 158 -2.81 18.55 -4.18
CA GLY A 158 -2.44 19.41 -5.29
C GLY A 158 -2.53 18.76 -6.67
N SER A 159 -1.79 19.33 -7.62
CA SER A 159 -1.67 18.80 -8.98
C SER A 159 -0.80 17.53 -9.05
N GLU A 160 -0.91 16.79 -10.15
CA GLU A 160 -0.04 15.63 -10.40
C GLU A 160 1.44 16.03 -10.50
N LYS A 161 1.73 17.22 -11.04
CA LYS A 161 3.08 17.76 -11.09
C LYS A 161 3.66 17.94 -9.68
N GLU A 162 2.91 18.56 -8.77
CA GLU A 162 3.31 18.71 -7.37
C GLU A 162 3.50 17.36 -6.66
N LEU A 163 2.68 16.36 -7.00
CA LEU A 163 2.86 15.01 -6.49
C LEU A 163 4.21 14.41 -6.91
N PHE A 164 4.59 14.55 -8.18
CA PHE A 164 5.87 14.05 -8.67
C PHE A 164 7.06 14.84 -8.13
N GLU A 165 6.94 16.16 -7.99
CA GLU A 165 7.97 16.99 -7.35
C GLU A 165 8.27 16.49 -5.92
N LYS A 166 7.23 16.22 -5.11
CA LYS A 166 7.40 15.65 -3.76
C LYS A 166 8.03 14.25 -3.77
N VAL A 167 7.73 13.42 -4.77
CA VAL A 167 8.36 12.10 -4.91
C VAL A 167 9.86 12.25 -5.21
N GLU A 168 10.24 13.16 -6.10
CA GLU A 168 11.65 13.41 -6.41
C GLU A 168 12.41 13.98 -5.19
N GLU A 169 11.82 14.90 -4.43
CA GLU A 169 12.40 15.41 -3.17
C GLU A 169 12.70 14.28 -2.18
N ILE A 170 11.77 13.32 -2.02
CA ILE A 170 11.96 12.16 -1.15
C ILE A 170 13.06 11.25 -1.68
N LEU A 171 13.08 10.96 -2.99
CA LEU A 171 14.13 10.13 -3.60
C LEU A 171 15.51 10.76 -3.44
N GLU A 172 15.63 12.08 -3.57
CA GLU A 172 16.88 12.79 -3.29
C GLU A 172 17.29 12.71 -1.83
N ALA A 173 16.34 12.84 -0.90
CA ALA A 173 16.60 12.71 0.53
C ALA A 173 17.13 11.30 0.86
N ILE A 174 16.49 10.26 0.31
CA ILE A 174 16.92 8.86 0.47
C ILE A 174 18.33 8.65 -0.09
N ARG A 175 18.61 9.10 -1.32
CA ARG A 175 19.95 8.98 -1.93
C ARG A 175 21.03 9.63 -1.06
N LYS A 176 20.75 10.80 -0.48
CA LYS A 176 21.68 11.53 0.39
C LYS A 176 21.94 10.79 1.72
N GLN A 177 20.98 10.03 2.23
CA GLN A 177 21.15 9.20 3.42
C GLN A 177 22.00 7.96 3.09
N THR A 178 21.66 7.23 2.02
CA THR A 178 22.37 6.01 1.63
C THR A 178 23.79 6.26 1.11
N SER A 179 24.10 7.46 0.60
CA SER A 179 25.47 7.80 0.14
C SER A 179 26.42 8.21 1.28
N ARG A 180 25.91 8.32 2.52
CA ARG A 180 26.69 8.72 3.71
C ARG A 180 27.07 7.53 4.60
N GLU A 181 26.57 6.35 4.29
CA GLU A 181 26.89 5.07 4.92
C GLU A 181 27.91 4.30 4.07
#